data_AF-A0A0B4ER03-F1
#
_entry.id   AF-A0A0B4ER03-F1
#
_cell.length_a   1.000
_cell.length_b   1.000
_cell.length_c   1.000
_cell.angle_alpha   90.00
_cell.angle_beta   90.00
_cell.angle_gamma   90.00
#
_symmetry.space_group_name_H-M   'P 1'
#
loop_
_entity.id
_entity.type
_entity.pdbx_description
1 polymer ?
#
loop_
_entity_poly.entity_id
_entity_poly.type
_entity_poly.pdbx_seq_one_letter_code
_entity_poly.pdbx_strand_id
1 'polypeptide(L)' 'MVKTKKVTAVSGQEIDIAADSICVHGDNPKAIEFVDRIRKSLITNGIEVKSLYEFIK' A
#
# COMPACT_ATOMS: atom_id res chain seq x y z
N MET A 1 -0.10 1.92 7.64
CA MET A 1 -1.16 1.87 6.61
C MET A 1 -1.92 0.55 6.66
N VAL A 2 -1.45 -0.54 6.04
CA VAL A 2 -2.28 -1.75 5.87
C VAL A 2 -2.53 -2.52 7.17
N LYS A 3 -1.48 -2.89 7.91
CA LYS A 3 -1.63 -3.68 9.16
C LYS A 3 -2.32 -2.91 10.29
N THR A 4 -1.92 -1.65 10.47
CA THR A 4 -2.34 -0.83 11.62
C THR A 4 -3.51 0.09 11.34
N LYS A 5 -3.87 0.29 10.06
CA LYS A 5 -4.87 1.28 9.62
C LYS A 5 -4.57 2.71 10.08
N LYS A 6 -3.28 3.03 10.26
CA LYS A 6 -2.78 4.36 10.67
C LYS A 6 -1.60 4.84 9.83
N VAL A 7 -1.39 6.15 9.81
CA VAL A 7 -0.19 6.83 9.29
C VAL A 7 0.26 7.94 10.22
N THR A 8 1.56 8.17 10.29
CA THR A 8 2.14 9.34 10.96
C THR A 8 2.16 10.52 10.00
N ALA A 9 1.51 11.63 10.35
CA ALA A 9 1.58 12.88 9.62
C ALA A 9 2.95 13.55 9.81
N VAL A 10 3.28 14.51 8.95
CA VAL A 10 4.52 15.31 9.08
C VAL A 10 4.59 16.12 10.39
N SER A 11 3.44 16.36 11.03
CA SER A 11 3.34 16.95 12.37
C SER A 11 3.65 15.98 13.51
N GLY A 12 3.82 14.69 13.22
CA GLY A 12 3.97 13.62 14.21
C GLY A 12 2.66 13.02 14.73
N GLN A 13 1.50 13.53 14.29
CA GLN A 13 0.20 13.00 14.68
C GLN A 13 -0.10 11.67 13.98
N GLU A 14 -0.61 10.68 14.71
CA GLU A 14 -1.18 9.46 14.12
C GLU A 14 -2.59 9.74 13.57
N ILE A 15 -2.83 9.38 12.31
CA ILE A 15 -4.10 9.53 11.61
C ILE A 15 -4.62 8.16 11.21
N ASP A 16 -5.85 7.84 11.60
CA ASP A 16 -6.56 6.63 11.17
C ASP A 16 -6.97 6.74 9.69
N ILE A 17 -6.78 5.66 8.94
CA ILE A 17 -7.12 5.58 7.51
C ILE A 17 -7.82 4.26 7.15
N ALA A 18 -8.72 4.30 6.17
CA ALA A 18 -9.22 3.12 5.47
C ALA A 18 -8.38 2.92 4.19
N ALA A 19 -7.50 1.91 4.19
CA ALA A 19 -6.52 1.67 3.13
C ALA A 19 -6.88 0.44 2.30
N ASP A 20 -8.00 0.50 1.57
CA ASP A 20 -8.49 -0.62 0.73
C ASP A 20 -7.70 -0.76 -0.57
N SER A 21 -7.11 0.34 -1.05
CA SER A 21 -6.22 0.36 -2.21
C SER A 21 -5.06 1.33 -1.98
N ILE A 22 -3.94 1.08 -2.64
CA ILE A 22 -2.75 1.92 -2.61
C ILE A 22 -2.48 2.37 -4.04
N CYS A 23 -2.55 3.68 -4.29
CA CYS A 23 -2.13 4.25 -5.56
C CYS A 23 -0.61 4.17 -5.69
N VAL A 24 -0.13 3.78 -6.88
CA VAL A 24 1.30 3.71 -7.20
C VAL A 24 1.56 4.34 -8.56
N HIS A 25 2.78 4.83 -8.76
CA HIS A 25 3.23 5.38 -10.03
C HIS A 25 4.23 4.42 -10.72
N GLY A 26 4.26 4.48 -12.05
CA GLY A 26 5.14 3.69 -12.90
C GLY A 26 5.70 4.51 -14.06
N ASP A 27 5.82 5.82 -13.84
CA ASP A 27 6.18 6.86 -14.81
C ASP A 27 7.65 6.78 -15.27
N ASN A 28 8.51 6.06 -14.55
CA ASN A 28 9.92 5.86 -14.90
C ASN A 28 10.46 4.53 -14.32
N PRO A 29 11.62 4.03 -14.77
CA PRO A 29 12.17 2.74 -14.32
C PRO A 29 12.34 2.63 -12.79
N LYS A 30 12.74 3.72 -12.13
CA LYS A 30 12.90 3.75 -10.67
C LYS A 30 11.56 3.62 -9.94
N ALA A 31 10.49 4.18 -10.49
CA ALA A 31 9.13 4.01 -9.97
C ALA A 31 8.72 2.53 -10.03
N ILE A 32 9.01 1.83 -11.13
CA ILE A 32 8.73 0.39 -11.27
C ILE A 32 9.50 -0.43 -10.23
N GLU A 33 10.80 -0.17 -10.02
CA GLU A 33 11.58 -0.82 -8.96
C GLU A 33 11.02 -0.55 -7.55
N PHE A 34 10.44 0.63 -7.34
CA PHE A 34 9.81 0.97 -6.07
C PHE A 34 8.51 0.20 -5.87
N VAL A 35 7.66 0.10 -6.90
CA VAL A 35 6.41 -0.69 -6.84
C VAL A 35 6.69 -2.18 -6.64
N ASP A 36 7.72 -2.74 -7.29
CA ASP A 36 8.15 -4.13 -7.07
C ASP A 36 8.52 -4.39 -5.60
N ARG A 37 9.28 -3.47 -4.99
CA ARG A 37 9.63 -3.54 -3.56
C ARG A 37 8.41 -3.46 -2.65
N ILE A 38 7.46 -2.57 -2.94
CA ILE A 38 6.19 -2.47 -2.19
C ILE A 38 5.45 -3.80 -2.25
N ARG A 39 5.24 -4.35 -3.46
CA ARG A 39 4.51 -5.62 -3.67
C ARG A 39 5.17 -6.77 -2.91
N LYS A 40 6.49 -6.93 -3.03
CA LYS A 40 7.25 -7.96 -2.31
C LYS A 40 7.11 -7.81 -0.80
N SER A 41 7.24 -6.59 -0.28
CA SER A 41 7.11 -6.33 1.16
C SER A 41 5.74 -6.71 1.69
N LEU A 42 4.66 -6.38 0.96
CA LEU A 42 3.29 -6.77 1.34
C LEU A 42 3.16 -8.30 1.41
N ILE A 43 3.57 -9.01 0.35
CA ILE A 43 3.46 -10.47 0.27
C ILE A 43 4.28 -11.15 1.38
N THR A 44 5.54 -10.76 1.58
CA THR A 44 6.41 -11.31 2.64
C THR A 44 5.82 -11.07 4.04
N ASN A 45 5.03 -10.01 4.20
CA ASN A 45 4.34 -9.70 5.44
C ASN A 45 2.97 -10.39 5.61
N GLY A 46 2.63 -11.34 4.73
CA GLY A 46 1.37 -12.08 4.75
C GLY A 46 0.17 -11.27 4.24
N ILE A 47 0.41 -10.19 3.49
CA ILE A 47 -0.64 -9.35 2.91
C ILE A 47 -0.81 -9.74 1.45
N GLU A 48 -2.00 -10.24 1.13
CA GLU A 48 -2.36 -10.60 -0.24
C GLU A 48 -2.67 -9.34 -1.07
N VAL A 49 -2.22 -9.33 -2.33
CA VAL A 49 -2.50 -8.25 -3.28
C VAL A 49 -3.35 -8.81 -4.41
N LYS A 50 -4.61 -8.38 -4.43
CA LYS A 50 -5.66 -8.86 -5.34
C LYS A 50 -6.31 -7.72 -6.10
N SER A 51 -7.04 -8.06 -7.15
CA SER A 51 -7.83 -7.08 -7.89
C SER A 51 -9.00 -6.59 -7.05
N LEU A 52 -9.36 -5.31 -7.20
CA LEU A 52 -10.48 -4.73 -6.45
C LEU A 52 -11.80 -5.48 -6.69
N TYR A 53 -12.00 -6.00 -7.90
CA TYR A 53 -13.19 -6.79 -8.27
C TYR A 53 -13.34 -8.08 -7.45
N GLU A 54 -12.29 -8.59 -6.82
CA GLU A 54 -12.37 -9.77 -5.95
C GLU A 54 -12.93 -9.44 -4.56
N PHE A 55 -12.96 -8.15 -4.19
CA PHE A 55 -13.43 -7.68 -2.88
C PHE A 55 -14.78 -6.96 -2.93
N ILE A 56 -15.10 -6.32 -4.05
CA ILE A 56 -16.39 -5.66 -4.23
C ILE A 56 -17.38 -6.68 -4.78
N LYS A 57 -18.38 -7.04 -3.96
CA LYS A 57 -19.58 -7.78 -4.38
C LYS A 57 -20.65 -6.85 -4.91
#